data_AF-A0A6L8KHU1-F1
#
_entry.id   AF-A0A6L8KHU1-F1
#
_cell.length_a   1.000
_cell.length_b   1.000
_cell.length_c   1.000
_cell.angle_alpha   90.00
_cell.angle_beta   90.00
_cell.angle_gamma   90.00
#
_symmetry.space_group_name_H-M   'P 1'
#
loop_
_entity.id
_entity.type
_entity.pdbx_description
1 polymer ?
#
loop_
_entity_poly.entity_id
_entity_poly.type
_entity_poly.pdbx_seq_one_letter_code
_entity_poly.pdbx_strand_id
1 'polypeptide(L)' 'MLVVSIQYLVSENDVELLNETVTTPLERVLQKLERVEAINTTTSHGSVEAEVH' A
#
# COMPACT_ATOMS: atom_id res chain seq x y z
N MET A 1 -4.69 1.72 19.97
CA MET A 1 -3.94 1.87 18.71
C MET A 1 -4.88 1.43 17.61
N LEU A 2 -5.19 2.28 16.64
CA LEU A 2 -6.19 2.01 15.61
C LEU A 2 -5.45 1.67 14.33
N VAL A 3 -5.55 0.41 13.89
CA VAL A 3 -4.92 -0.05 12.65
C VAL A 3 -5.96 0.00 11.56
N VAL A 4 -5.66 0.68 10.45
CA VAL A 4 -6.50 0.70 9.24
C VAL A 4 -5.86 -0.20 8.21
N SER A 5 -6.58 -1.26 7.80
CA SER A 5 -6.17 -2.12 6.69
C SER A 5 -6.88 -1.67 5.41
N ILE A 6 -6.10 -1.49 4.34
CA ILE A 6 -6.56 -1.06 3.03
C ILE A 6 -6.15 -2.13 2.03
N GLN A 7 -7.11 -2.66 1.28
CA GLN A 7 -6.88 -3.64 0.22
C GLN A 7 -7.20 -3.02 -1.15
N TYR A 8 -6.23 -3.04 -2.05
CA TYR A 8 -6.38 -2.69 -3.45
C TYR A 8 -6.29 -3.94 -4.32
N LEU A 9 -7.33 -4.18 -5.12
CA LEU A 9 -7.35 -5.23 -6.13
C LEU A 9 -7.08 -4.61 -7.49
N VAL A 10 -6.04 -5.09 -8.18
CA VAL A 10 -5.60 -4.56 -9.46
C VAL A 10 -5.46 -5.72 -10.45
N SER A 11 -5.94 -5.56 -11.67
CA SER A 11 -5.77 -6.59 -12.71
C SER A 11 -4.41 -6.42 -13.40
N GLU A 12 -3.33 -6.60 -12.65
CA GLU A 12 -1.94 -6.57 -13.13
C GLU A 12 -1.16 -7.71 -12.46
N ASN A 13 -0.39 -8.46 -13.24
CA ASN A 13 0.37 -9.62 -12.75
C ASN A 13 1.86 -9.31 -12.58
N ASP A 14 2.34 -8.20 -13.14
CA ASP A 14 3.70 -7.72 -12.95
C ASP A 14 3.84 -7.01 -11.59
N VAL A 15 4.52 -7.68 -10.66
CA VAL A 15 4.75 -7.20 -9.29
C VAL A 15 5.67 -5.98 -9.26
N GLU A 16 6.64 -5.88 -10.17
CA GLU A 16 7.53 -4.72 -10.23
C GLU A 16 6.75 -3.49 -10.71
N LEU A 17 5.95 -3.66 -11.76
CA LEU A 17 5.07 -2.60 -12.25
C LEU A 17 4.05 -2.17 -11.20
N LEU A 18 3.43 -3.11 -10.47
CA LEU A 18 2.52 -2.80 -9.37
C LEU A 18 3.20 -2.00 -8.26
N ASN A 19 4.42 -2.38 -7.88
CA ASN A 19 5.18 -1.67 -6.87
C ASN A 19 5.50 -0.23 -7.28
N GLU A 20 5.90 -0.02 -8.54
CA GLU A 20 6.24 1.30 -9.06
C GLU A 20 5.01 2.21 -9.24
N THR A 21 3.90 1.65 -9.73
CA THR A 21 2.72 2.41 -10.14
C THR A 21 1.68 2.59 -9.05
N VAL A 22 1.59 1.65 -8.10
CA VAL A 22 0.56 1.66 -7.05
C VAL A 22 1.18 1.75 -5.66
N THR A 23 2.01 0.78 -5.27
CA THR A 23 2.49 0.66 -3.88
C THR A 23 3.35 1.85 -3.47
N THR A 24 4.34 2.22 -4.29
CA THR A 24 5.26 3.32 -3.98
C THR A 24 4.53 4.67 -3.90
N PRO A 25 3.65 5.05 -4.85
CA PRO A 25 2.85 6.26 -4.70
C PRO A 25 1.91 6.23 -3.49
N LEU A 26 1.29 5.08 -3.20
CA LEU A 26 0.39 4.91 -2.06
C LEU A 26 1.11 5.18 -0.73
N GLU A 27 2.27 4.56 -0.52
CA GLU A 27 3.10 4.80 0.68
C GLU A 27 3.45 6.28 0.84
N ARG A 28 3.91 6.93 -0.23
CA ARG A 28 4.27 8.37 -0.19
C ARG A 28 3.09 9.27 0.16
N VAL A 29 1.87 8.88 -0.20
CA VAL A 29 0.66 9.63 0.15
C VAL A 29 0.30 9.39 1.62
N LEU A 30 0.29 8.13 2.06
CA LEU A 30 -0.07 7.76 3.43
C LEU A 30 0.92 8.31 4.46
N GLN A 31 2.23 8.34 4.15
CA GLN A 31 3.25 8.92 5.03
C GLN A 31 3.07 10.42 5.32
N LYS A 32 2.31 11.14 4.48
CA LYS A 32 2.03 12.57 4.68
C LYS A 32 0.87 12.82 5.63
N LEU A 33 0.10 11.79 5.98
CA LEU A 33 -1.06 11.93 6.86
C LEU A 33 -0.58 12.12 8.30
N GLU A 34 -1.19 13.09 8.99
CA GLU A 34 -0.92 13.29 10.40
C GLU A 34 -1.31 12.04 11.19
N ARG A 35 -0.45 11.62 12.12
CA ARG A 35 -0.63 10.46 13.02
C ARG A 35 -0.40 9.08 12.40
N VAL A 36 0.14 9.00 11.19
CA VAL A 36 0.68 7.74 10.66
C VAL A 36 2.08 7.53 11.21
N GLU A 37 2.26 6.48 12.02
CA GLU A 37 3.55 6.13 12.62
C GLU A 37 4.31 5.12 11.76
N ALA A 38 3.58 4.16 11.18
CA ALA A 38 4.14 3.14 10.31
C ALA A 38 3.15 2.70 9.23
N ILE A 39 3.70 2.25 8.11
CA ILE A 39 2.94 1.65 7.00
C ILE A 39 3.63 0.35 6.62
N ASN A 40 2.89 -0.74 6.61
CA ASN A 40 3.34 -2.03 6.08
C ASN A 40 2.58 -2.33 4.81
N THR A 41 3.30 -2.53 3.70
CA THR A 41 2.69 -2.88 2.42
C THR A 41 3.11 -4.29 2.00
N THR A 42 2.18 -5.01 1.40
CA THR A 42 2.43 -6.31 0.75
C THR A 42 1.84 -6.26 -0.65
N THR A 43 2.70 -6.35 -1.66
CA THR A 43 2.29 -6.48 -3.05
C THR A 43 2.41 -7.93 -3.47
N SER A 44 1.33 -8.48 -4.03
CA SER A 44 1.34 -9.81 -4.63
C SER A 44 0.55 -9.77 -5.95
N HIS A 45 0.69 -10.79 -6.80
CA HIS A 45 0.04 -10.86 -8.12
C HIS A 45 -1.42 -10.37 -8.09
N GLY A 46 -1.67 -9.17 -8.64
CA GLY A 46 -2.99 -8.55 -8.71
C GLY A 46 -3.54 -7.93 -7.43
N SER A 47 -2.74 -7.78 -6.37
CA SER A 47 -3.19 -7.18 -5.12
C SER A 47 -2.11 -6.39 -4.39
N VAL A 48 -2.52 -5.30 -3.75
CA VAL A 48 -1.70 -4.51 -2.83
C VAL A 48 -2.48 -4.38 -1.52
N GLU A 49 -1.89 -4.87 -0.44
CA GLU A 49 -2.41 -4.72 0.91
C GLU A 49 -1.54 -3.71 1.67
N ALA A 50 -2.17 -2.76 2.36
CA ALA A 50 -1.50 -1.75 3.15
C ALA A 50 -2.12 -1.68 4.56
N GLU A 51 -1.29 -1.86 5.59
CA GLU A 51 -1.65 -1.67 6.99
C GLU A 51 -1.04 -0.37 7.50
N VAL A 52 -1.89 0.51 8.02
CA VAL A 52 -1.50 1.82 8.57
C VAL A 52 -1.68 1.80 10.08
N HIS A 53 -0.62 2.15 10.80
CA HIS A 53 -0.56 2.23 12.26
C HIS A 53 -0.53 3.67 12.76
#